data_AF-A0AA95ZA60-F1
#
_entry.id   AF-A0AA95ZA60-F1
#
_cell.length_a   1.000
_cell.length_b   1.000
_cell.length_c   1.000
_cell.angle_alpha   90.00
_cell.angle_beta   90.00
_cell.angle_gamma   90.00
#
_symmetry.space_group_name_H-M   'P 1'
#
loop_
_entity.id
_entity.type
_entity.pdbx_description
1 polymer ?
#
loop_
_entity_poly.entity_id
_entity_poly.type
_entity_poly.pdbx_seq_one_letter_code
_entity_poly.pdbx_strand_id
1 'polypeptide(L)' 'FEEGSVTNLFTSIVGNVFGFKALRALRLEDFRIPPPYSKTFLGAAHRILVERDKLNKYGRPLLGCTIKPTLGLSAKN' A
#
# COMPACT_ATOMS: atom_id res chain seq x y z
N PHE A 1 -1.84 19.37 -4.85
CA PHE A 1 -2.31 18.19 -4.10
C PHE A 1 -2.28 18.52 -2.63
N GLU A 2 -3.34 18.16 -1.92
CA GLU A 2 -3.38 18.27 -0.46
C GLU A 2 -2.26 17.42 0.16
N GLU A 3 -1.53 18.01 1.10
CA GLU A 3 -0.39 17.38 1.77
C GLU A 3 -0.86 16.18 2.59
N GLY A 4 -0.12 15.07 2.53
CA GLY A 4 -0.44 13.86 3.28
C GLY A 4 -1.72 13.12 2.84
N SER A 5 -2.40 13.56 1.76
CA SER A 5 -3.69 13.02 1.34
C SER A 5 -3.58 12.16 0.08
N VAL A 6 -3.50 10.84 0.27
CA VAL A 6 -3.54 9.87 -0.83
C VAL A 6 -4.89 9.94 -1.57
N THR A 7 -5.98 10.17 -0.82
CA THR A 7 -7.32 10.32 -1.39
C THR A 7 -7.37 11.48 -2.38
N ASN A 8 -6.86 12.67 -2.01
CA ASN A 8 -6.86 13.84 -2.88
C ASN A 8 -6.07 13.63 -4.18
N LEU A 9 -4.93 12.93 -4.08
CA LEU A 9 -4.11 12.55 -5.23
C LEU A 9 -4.92 11.67 -6.20
N PHE A 10 -5.55 10.61 -5.70
CA PHE A 10 -6.31 9.68 -6.55
C PHE A 10 -7.60 10.30 -7.10
N THR A 11 -8.36 11.07 -6.31
CA THR A 11 -9.57 11.72 -6.83
C THR A 11 -9.27 12.63 -8.01
N SER A 12 -8.11 13.27 -8.00
CA SER A 12 -7.68 14.17 -9.08
C SER A 12 -7.20 13.41 -10.33
N ILE A 13 -6.48 12.29 -10.17
CA ILE A 13 -5.83 11.60 -11.29
C ILE A 13 -6.69 10.48 -11.87
N VAL A 14 -7.27 9.64 -11.02
CA VAL A 14 -8.05 8.47 -11.47
C VAL A 14 -9.56 8.68 -11.40
N GLY A 15 -10.02 9.88 -11.03
CA GLY A 15 -11.45 10.17 -10.86
C GLY A 15 -12.29 9.95 -12.12
N ASN A 16 -12.48 11.00 -12.93
CA ASN A 16 -13.40 10.91 -14.07
C ASN A 16 -12.75 10.38 -15.35
N VAL A 17 -11.41 10.35 -15.43
CA VAL A 17 -10.65 10.09 -16.67
C VAL A 17 -10.85 8.65 -17.17
N PHE A 18 -11.05 7.69 -16.26
CA PHE A 18 -11.30 6.29 -16.63
C PHE A 18 -12.72 6.04 -17.20
N GLY A 19 -13.65 6.98 -17.01
CA GLY A 19 -15.03 6.90 -17.52
C GLY A 19 -15.25 7.61 -18.86
N PHE A 20 -14.18 8.06 -19.52
CA PHE A 20 -14.29 8.80 -20.78
C PHE A 20 -14.86 7.92 -21.89
N LYS A 21 -16.02 8.30 -22.44
CA LYS A 21 -16.65 7.62 -23.59
C LYS A 21 -15.75 7.57 -24.84
N ALA A 22 -14.81 8.50 -24.95
CA ALA A 22 -13.85 8.56 -26.06
C ALA A 22 -12.70 7.56 -25.94
N LEU A 23 -12.50 6.96 -24.76
CA LEU A 23 -11.46 5.97 -24.52
C LEU A 23 -12.09 4.58 -24.40
N ARG A 24 -11.54 3.60 -25.11
CA ARG A 24 -11.99 2.20 -24.99
C ARG A 24 -11.47 1.52 -23.71
N ALA A 25 -10.25 1.85 -23.32
CA ALA A 25 -9.59 1.36 -22.11
C ALA A 25 -8.48 2.33 -21.71
N LEU A 26 -8.25 2.45 -20.40
CA LEU A 26 -7.14 3.21 -19.82
C LEU A 26 -6.55 2.39 -18.67
N ARG A 27 -5.23 2.37 -18.56
CA ARG A 27 -4.50 1.76 -17.44
C ARG A 27 -3.42 2.73 -16.98
N LEU A 28 -3.37 2.95 -15.68
CA LEU A 28 -2.32 3.70 -15.02
C LEU A 28 -1.18 2.73 -14.68
N GLU A 29 0.00 2.94 -15.25
CA GLU A 29 1.15 2.04 -15.06
C GLU A 29 2.06 2.47 -13.90
N ASP A 30 2.36 3.76 -13.78
CA ASP A 30 3.29 4.27 -12.75
C ASP A 30 3.04 5.75 -12.40
N PHE A 31 3.59 6.17 -11.25
CA PHE A 31 3.61 7.55 -10.78
C PHE A 31 5.01 8.03 -10.46
N ARG A 32 5.35 9.21 -10.99
CA ARG A 32 6.50 9.97 -10.49
C ARG A 32 6.07 10.93 -9.39
N ILE A 33 6.28 10.55 -8.14
CA ILE A 33 5.96 11.39 -6.97
C ILE A 33 7.14 12.33 -6.67
N PRO A 34 6.94 13.66 -6.61
CA PRO A 34 8.03 14.58 -6.33
C PRO A 34 8.47 14.50 -4.85
N PRO A 35 9.78 14.64 -4.54
CA PRO A 35 10.31 14.63 -3.18
C PRO A 35 9.59 15.54 -2.16
N PRO A 36 9.21 16.80 -2.48
CA PRO A 36 8.48 17.64 -1.54
C PRO A 36 7.14 17.03 -1.13
N TYR A 37 6.40 16.44 -2.07
CA TYR A 37 5.12 15.80 -1.76
C TYR A 37 5.32 14.50 -0.97
N SER A 38 6.32 13.69 -1.34
CA SER A 38 6.63 12.45 -0.61
C SER A 38 7.00 12.69 0.85
N LYS A 39 7.60 13.83 1.20
CA LYS A 39 7.96 14.18 2.58
C LYS A 39 6.77 14.57 3.46
N THR A 40 5.60 14.84 2.87
CA THR A 40 4.38 15.15 3.62
C THR A 40 3.74 13.91 4.28
N PHE A 41 4.22 12.71 3.94
CA PHE A 41 3.71 11.45 4.48
C PHE A 41 4.66 10.90 5.56
N LEU A 42 4.09 10.29 6.59
CA LEU A 42 4.85 9.61 7.65
C LEU A 42 5.56 8.33 7.14
N GLY A 43 4.99 7.68 6.12
CA GLY A 43 5.45 6.39 5.61
C GLY A 43 5.12 5.22 6.55
N ALA A 44 5.84 4.11 6.41
CA ALA A 44 5.66 2.93 7.26
C ALA A 44 6.17 3.18 8.70
N ALA A 45 5.34 2.88 9.70
CA ALA A 45 5.67 3.07 11.11
C ALA A 45 6.89 2.25 11.56
N HIS A 46 6.98 0.99 11.13
CA HIS A 46 8.19 0.20 11.24
C HIS A 46 8.69 -0.18 9.85
N ARG A 47 9.97 0.02 9.62
CA ARG A 47 10.65 -0.38 8.38
C ARG A 47 11.19 -1.79 8.54
N ILE A 48 11.64 -2.36 7.42
CA ILE A 48 12.23 -3.71 7.36
C ILE A 48 13.30 -3.91 8.44
N LEU A 49 14.18 -2.93 8.65
CA LEU A 49 15.24 -3.01 9.67
C LEU A 49 14.67 -3.15 11.09
N VAL A 50 13.72 -2.30 11.47
CA VAL A 50 13.12 -2.31 12.81
C VAL A 50 12.39 -3.62 13.09
N GLU A 51 11.65 -4.15 12.10
CA GLU A 51 10.97 -5.45 12.25
C GLU A 51 11.96 -6.61 12.36
N ARG A 52 13.08 -6.56 11.61
CA ARG A 52 14.16 -7.55 11.68
C ARG A 52 14.85 -7.55 13.05
N ASP A 53 15.09 -6.37 13.61
CA ASP A 53 15.71 -6.20 14.91
C ASP A 53 14.80 -6.69 16.05
N LYS A 54 13.51 -6.37 16.00
CA LYS A 54 12.53 -6.86 16.98
C LYS A 54 12.43 -8.39 17.01
N LEU A 55 12.52 -9.03 15.84
CA LEU A 55 12.43 -10.49 15.72
C LEU A 55 13.79 -11.20 15.86
N ASN A 56 14.90 -10.45 15.87
CA ASN A 56 16.27 -10.97 15.87
C ASN A 56 16.51 -12.04 14.78
N LYS A 57 16.00 -11.81 13.56
CA LYS A 57 16.11 -12.73 12.42
C LYS A 57 16.70 -12.05 11.19
N TYR A 58 17.90 -12.45 10.80
CA TYR A 58 18.66 -11.87 9.69
C TYR A 58 18.99 -12.89 8.60
N GLY A 59 19.33 -12.41 7.40
CA GLY A 59 19.87 -13.24 6.30
C GLY A 59 18.90 -14.23 5.65
N ARG A 60 17.64 -14.30 6.08
CA ARG A 60 16.64 -15.24 5.56
C ARG A 60 15.24 -14.63 5.44
N PRO A 61 14.36 -15.13 4.57
CA PRO A 61 12.94 -14.75 4.56
C PRO A 61 12.24 -15.06 5.89
N LEU A 62 11.20 -14.30 6.22
CA LEU A 62 10.31 -14.62 7.34
C LEU A 62 9.25 -15.63 6.84
N LEU A 63 9.01 -16.69 7.60
CA LEU A 63 7.98 -17.67 7.30
C LEU A 63 6.72 -17.35 8.10
N GLY A 64 5.57 -17.35 7.44
CA GLY A 64 4.25 -17.15 8.04
C GLY A 64 3.23 -18.10 7.41
N CYS A 65 2.15 -18.36 8.11
CA CYS A 65 1.04 -19.19 7.62
C CYS A 65 -0.29 -18.54 8.00
N THR A 66 -1.25 -18.55 7.07
CA THR A 66 -2.63 -18.17 7.37
C THR A 66 -3.39 -19.40 7.85
N ILE A 67 -4.02 -19.32 9.02
CA ILE A 67 -4.84 -20.41 9.56
C ILE A 67 -5.98 -20.75 8.58
N LYS A 68 -6.26 -22.04 8.42
CA LYS A 68 -7.34 -22.57 7.58
C LYS A 68 -8.25 -23.50 8.39
N PRO A 69 -9.58 -23.54 8.13
CA PRO A 69 -10.30 -22.80 7.09
C PRO A 69 -10.35 -21.28 7.34
N THR A 70 -10.52 -20.48 6.29
CA THR A 70 -10.56 -19.01 6.40
C THR A 70 -11.66 -18.52 7.34
N LEU A 71 -12.76 -19.27 7.44
CA LEU A 71 -13.91 -18.99 8.29
C LEU A 71 -14.36 -20.27 9.00
N GLY A 72 -15.05 -20.13 10.13
CA GLY A 72 -15.68 -21.24 10.85
C GLY A 72 -14.85 -21.87 11.97
N LEU A 73 -13.61 -21.44 12.18
CA LEU A 73 -12.87 -21.75 13.40
C LEU A 73 -13.34 -20.86 14.55
N SER A 74 -13.47 -21.45 15.75
CA SER A 74 -13.68 -20.70 16.98
C SER A 74 -12.36 -20.14 17.50
N ALA A 75 -12.38 -19.16 18.40
CA ALA A 75 -11.15 -18.62 19.00
C ALA A 75 -10.32 -19.66 19.78
N LYS A 76 -10.91 -20.81 20.14
CA LYS A 76 -10.25 -21.90 20.86
C LYS A 76 -9.58 -22.93 19.95
N ASN A 77 -10.11 -23.11 18.73
CA ASN A 77 -9.75 -24.24 17.85
C ASN A 77 -8.69 -23.86 16.83
#